data_AF-A0A3B5A392-F1
#
_entry.id   AF-A0A3B5A392-F1
#
_cell.length_a   1.000
_cell.length_b   1.000
_cell.length_c   1.000
_cell.angle_alpha   90.00
_cell.angle_beta   90.00
_cell.angle_gamma   90.00
#
_symmetry.space_group_name_H-M   'P 1'
#
loop_
_entity.id
_entity.type
_entity.pdbx_description
1 polymer ?
#
loop_
_entity_poly.entity_id
_entity_poly.type
_entity_poly.pdbx_seq_one_letter_code
_entity_poly.pdbx_strand_id
1 'polypeptide(L)'
;MLLASAVVVWEWLNEHGRWRPYSPAVCHHIEAVIRSDPRSGSLVLGQVDSRLSPYIIDLHSMHQFRQDTGSTCSSFFSVTLNSWSCVVHLWC
;
A
#
# COMPACT_ATOMS: atom_id res chain seq x y z
N MET A 1 -19.87 -10.45 21.03
CA MET A 1 -19.32 -10.12 19.70
C MET A 1 -18.55 -8.82 19.80
N LEU A 2 -17.26 -8.87 20.18
CA LEU A 2 -16.38 -7.70 20.00
C LEU A 2 -15.68 -7.93 18.67
N LEU A 3 -16.25 -7.40 17.58
CA LEU A 3 -15.53 -7.29 16.32
C LEU A 3 -14.39 -6.31 16.60
N ALA A 4 -13.18 -6.80 16.81
CA ALA A 4 -11.99 -5.98 16.81
C ALA A 4 -11.99 -5.20 15.49
N SER A 5 -12.20 -3.88 15.55
CA SER A 5 -12.09 -3.03 14.38
C SER A 5 -10.61 -3.00 14.00
N ALA A 6 -10.24 -3.80 13.01
CA ALA A 6 -8.90 -3.82 12.47
C ALA A 6 -8.78 -2.68 11.45
N VAL A 7 -7.90 -1.72 11.71
CA VAL A 7 -7.57 -0.66 10.74
C VAL A 7 -6.31 -1.09 10.01
N VAL A 8 -6.38 -1.15 8.68
CA VAL A 8 -5.23 -1.43 7.83
C VAL A 8 -4.67 -0.12 7.29
N VAL A 9 -3.41 0.16 7.61
CA VAL A 9 -2.66 1.30 7.08
C VAL A 9 -1.59 0.78 6.15
N TRP A 10 -1.56 1.29 4.93
CA TRP A 10 -0.54 0.97 3.95
C TRP A 10 0.59 1.98 4.02
N GLU A 11 1.83 1.49 4.13
CA GLU A 11 3.04 2.32 4.21
C GLU A 11 4.03 1.95 3.10
N TRP A 12 4.80 2.95 2.68
CA TRP A 12 5.86 2.81 1.68
C TRP A 12 7.20 3.29 2.22
N LEU A 13 8.26 2.58 1.86
CA LEU A 13 9.61 2.98 2.19
C LEU A 13 10.10 4.06 1.21
N ASN A 14 10.40 5.24 1.73
CA ASN A 14 10.96 6.29 0.89
C ASN A 14 12.46 6.07 0.60
N GLU A 15 12.99 6.86 -0.34
CA GLU A 15 14.41 6.83 -0.73
C GLU A 15 15.39 7.12 0.43
N HIS A 16 14.90 7.76 1.48
CA HIS A 16 15.67 8.04 2.70
C HIS A 16 15.57 6.93 3.76
N GLY A 17 14.98 5.78 3.43
CA GLY A 17 14.81 4.65 4.35
C GLY A 17 13.77 4.87 5.45
N ARG A 18 12.83 5.81 5.26
CA ARG A 18 11.73 6.08 6.21
C ARG A 18 10.40 5.59 5.65
N TRP A 19 9.65 4.89 6.49
CA TRP A 19 8.29 4.52 6.21
C TRP A 19 7.37 5.74 6.22
N ARG A 20 6.47 5.79 5.24
CA ARG A 20 5.52 6.87 5.05
C ARG A 20 4.13 6.25 4.84
N PRO A 21 3.13 6.62 5.67
CA PRO A 21 1.78 6.13 5.47
C PRO A 21 1.15 6.80 4.26
N TYR A 22 0.36 6.03 3.52
CA TYR A 22 -0.56 6.58 2.54
C TYR A 22 -1.76 7.26 3.20
N SER A 23 -2.46 8.07 2.41
CA SER A 23 -3.73 8.64 2.83
C SER A 23 -4.79 7.53 2.99
N PRO A 24 -5.80 7.72 3.86
CA PRO A 24 -6.85 6.72 4.06
C PRO A 24 -7.57 6.31 2.78
N ALA A 25 -7.79 7.25 1.85
CA ALA A 25 -8.43 6.97 0.56
C ALA A 25 -7.61 5.98 -0.29
N VAL A 26 -6.30 6.15 -0.33
CA VAL A 26 -5.38 5.26 -1.06
C VAL A 26 -5.34 3.89 -0.39
N CYS A 27 -5.23 3.83 0.94
CA CYS A 27 -5.28 2.57 1.69
C CYS A 27 -6.56 1.77 1.38
N HIS A 28 -7.73 2.42 1.42
CA HIS A 28 -9.00 1.78 1.10
C HIS A 28 -9.07 1.28 -0.35
N HIS A 29 -8.50 2.04 -1.29
CA HIS A 29 -8.48 1.62 -2.69
C HIS A 29 -7.59 0.41 -2.92
N ILE A 30 -6.38 0.38 -2.32
CA ILE A 30 -5.48 -0.78 -2.37
C ILE A 30 -6.20 -2.03 -1.83
N GLU A 31 -6.80 -1.93 -0.64
CA GLU A 31 -7.60 -3.01 -0.04
C GLU A 31 -8.75 -3.48 -0.92
N ALA A 32 -9.48 -2.53 -1.52
CA ALA A 32 -10.61 -2.84 -2.39
C ALA A 32 -10.16 -3.62 -3.62
N VAL A 33 -9.03 -3.23 -4.24
CA VAL A 33 -8.48 -3.92 -5.41
C VAL A 33 -7.99 -5.31 -5.05
N ILE A 34 -7.18 -5.47 -4.00
CA ILE A 34 -6.70 -6.78 -3.52
C ILE A 34 -7.87 -7.71 -3.21
N ARG A 35 -8.93 -7.20 -2.56
CA ARG A 35 -10.12 -7.98 -2.22
C ARG A 35 -10.95 -8.35 -3.45
N SER A 36 -11.05 -7.44 -4.41
CA SER A 36 -11.84 -7.65 -5.64
C SER A 36 -11.17 -8.63 -6.59
N ASP A 37 -9.84 -8.56 -6.70
CA ASP A 37 -9.05 -9.40 -7.57
C ASP A 37 -7.66 -9.62 -6.96
N PRO A 38 -7.45 -10.75 -6.26
CA PRO A 38 -6.15 -11.11 -5.70
C PRO A 38 -5.07 -11.37 -6.76
N ARG A 39 -5.45 -11.46 -8.05
CA ARG A 39 -4.53 -11.61 -9.18
C ARG A 39 -4.25 -10.30 -9.90
N SER A 40 -4.85 -9.20 -9.48
CA SER A 40 -4.54 -7.89 -10.03
C SER A 40 -3.05 -7.63 -9.83
N GLY A 41 -2.30 -7.58 -10.93
CA GLY A 41 -0.84 -7.46 -10.88
C GLY A 41 -0.36 -6.02 -10.67
N SER A 42 -1.18 -5.01 -10.91
CA SER A 42 -0.73 -3.61 -10.78
C SER A 42 -1.85 -2.63 -10.47
N LEU A 43 -1.53 -1.63 -9.66
CA LEU A 43 -2.44 -0.60 -9.17
C LEU A 43 -1.87 0.78 -9.47
N VAL A 44 -2.59 1.62 -10.21
CA VAL A 44 -2.19 2.99 -10.53
C VAL A 44 -2.72 3.94 -9.46
N LEU A 45 -1.83 4.55 -8.67
CA LEU A 45 -2.23 5.41 -7.54
C LEU A 45 -2.86 6.74 -7.99
N GLY A 46 -2.53 7.19 -9.21
CA GLY A 46 -3.13 8.36 -9.85
C GLY A 46 -4.65 8.35 -9.92
N GLN A 47 -5.28 7.17 -9.88
CA GLN A 47 -6.74 7.05 -9.90
C GLN A 47 -7.40 7.58 -8.61
N VAL A 48 -6.66 7.60 -7.50
CA VAL A 48 -7.15 8.03 -6.20
C VAL A 48 -6.58 9.37 -5.79
N ASP A 49 -5.29 9.59 -6.06
CA ASP A 49 -4.60 10.84 -5.77
C ASP A 49 -3.75 11.25 -6.96
N SER A 50 -4.11 12.37 -7.59
CA SER A 50 -3.42 12.91 -8.76
C SER A 50 -1.95 13.24 -8.49
N ARG A 51 -1.57 13.49 -7.23
CA ARG A 51 -0.16 13.70 -6.85
C ARG A 51 0.66 12.42 -6.95
N LEU A 52 0.00 11.27 -6.86
CA LEU A 52 0.60 9.95 -7.00
C LEU A 52 0.44 9.38 -8.43
N SER A 53 0.03 10.21 -9.39
CA SER A 53 -0.09 9.81 -10.81
C SER A 53 1.10 9.07 -11.39
N PRO A 54 2.37 9.44 -11.11
CA PRO A 54 3.50 8.71 -11.69
C PRO A 54 3.80 7.39 -10.97
N TYR A 55 3.05 7.01 -9.94
CA TYR A 55 3.33 5.82 -9.14
C TYR A 55 2.34 4.68 -9.43
N ILE A 56 2.90 3.50 -9.68
CA ILE A 56 2.19 2.23 -9.79
C ILE A 56 2.68 1.31 -8.67
N ILE A 57 1.78 0.55 -8.05
CA ILE A 57 2.13 -0.54 -7.14
C ILE A 57 1.93 -1.85 -7.89
N ASP A 58 2.97 -2.67 -8.01
CA ASP A 58 2.81 -4.07 -8.38
C ASP A 58 2.34 -4.83 -7.14
N LEU A 59 1.13 -5.39 -7.17
CA LEU A 59 0.55 -6.12 -6.04
C LEU A 59 1.04 -7.57 -5.98
N HIS A 60 1.68 -8.07 -7.04
CA HIS A 60 2.28 -9.40 -7.05
C HIS A 60 3.63 -9.40 -6.33
N SER A 61 4.51 -8.46 -6.69
CA SER A 61 5.81 -8.27 -6.01
C SER A 61 5.73 -7.35 -4.80
N MET A 62 4.62 -6.62 -4.61
CA MET A 62 4.41 -5.63 -3.55
C MET A 62 5.42 -4.48 -3.58
N HIS A 63 5.76 -4.01 -4.77
CA HIS A 63 6.73 -2.93 -4.99
C HIS A 63 6.08 -1.71 -5.64
N GLN A 64 6.52 -0.50 -5.27
CA GLN A 64 6.19 0.71 -6.04
C GLN A 64 7.12 0.79 -7.21
N PHE A 65 6.60 1.27 -8.32
CA PHE A 65 7.36 1.72 -9.47
C PHE A 65 6.93 3.13 -9.82
N ARG A 66 7.92 3.99 -10.08
CA ARG A 66 7.70 5.33 -10.61
C ARG A 66 7.83 5.27 -12.14
N GLN A 67 6.75 5.56 -12.85
CA GLN A 67 6.63 5.40 -14.30
C GLN A 67 7.55 6.32 -15.11
N ASP A 68 7.91 7.48 -14.57
CA ASP A 68 8.65 8.52 -15.28
C ASP A 68 10.18 8.36 -15.19
N THR A 69 10.69 7.84 -14.08
CA THR A 69 12.14 7.67 -13.85
C THR A 69 12.59 6.21 -13.80
N GLY A 70 11.68 5.24 -13.73
CA GLY A 70 12.01 3.80 -13.79
C GLY A 70 12.91 3.28 -12.66
N SER A 71 13.16 4.06 -11.60
CA SER A 71 14.36 3.89 -10.76
C SER A 71 14.15 3.55 -9.29
N THR A 72 12.97 3.18 -8.79
CA THR A 72 12.91 2.82 -7.36
C THR A 72 11.84 1.78 -7.05
N CYS A 73 12.30 0.62 -6.55
CA CYS A 73 11.50 -0.35 -5.79
C CYS A 73 11.43 0.10 -4.33
N SER A 74 10.41 0.89 -3.99
CA SER A 74 10.05 1.07 -2.59
C SER A 74 9.40 -0.21 -2.08
N SER A 75 9.80 -0.71 -0.91
CA SER A 75 9.10 -1.81 -0.24
C SER A 75 7.78 -1.33 0.35
N PHE A 76 6.76 -2.20 0.34
CA PHE A 76 5.44 -1.95 0.90
C PHE A 76 5.16 -2.87 2.08
N PHE A 77 4.45 -2.34 3.06
CA PHE A 77 3.79 -3.17 4.04
C PHE A 77 2.43 -2.61 4.42
N SER A 78 1.61 -3.49 5.00
CA SER A 78 0.41 -3.09 5.71
C SER A 78 0.60 -3.26 7.22
N VAL A 79 0.15 -2.28 8.00
CA VAL A 79 0.01 -2.38 9.45
C VAL A 79 -1.45 -2.63 9.74
N THR A 80 -1.73 -3.74 10.40
CA THR A 80 -3.06 -3.99 10.96
C THR A 80 -3.03 -3.61 12.44
N LEU A 81 -3.76 -2.56 12.80
CA LEU A 81 -4.01 -2.17 14.19
C LEU A 81 -5.26 -2.91 14.66
N ASN A 82 -5.09 -3.93 15.52
CA ASN A 82 -6.20 -4.46 16.31
C ASN A 82 -6.10 -3.93 17.76
N SER A 83 -7.19 -4.03 18.54
CA SER A 83 -7.27 -3.44 19.91
C SER A 83 -6.12 -3.81 20.86
N TRP A 84 -5.26 -4.78 20.53
CA TRP A 84 -4.20 -5.28 21.43
C TRP A 84 -2.84 -5.57 20.73
N SER A 85 -2.70 -5.39 19.41
CA SER A 85 -1.48 -5.73 18.69
C SER A 85 -1.34 -4.98 17.36
N CYS A 86 -0.14 -4.44 17.10
CA CYS A 86 0.27 -3.93 15.79
C CYS A 86 0.92 -5.10 15.03
N VAL A 87 0.26 -5.61 13.98
CA VAL A 87 0.87 -6.62 13.11
C VAL A 87 1.38 -5.93 11.86
N VAL A 88 2.70 -5.93 11.69
CA VAL A 88 3.35 -5.45 10.46
C VAL A 88 3.52 -6.63 9.52
N HIS A 89 2.85 -6.60 8.38
CA HIS A 89 3.06 -7.59 7.33
C HIS A 89 4.08 -7.02 6.35
N LEU A 90 5.35 -7.38 6.49
CA LEU A 90 6.33 -7.09 5.43
C LEU A 90 6.01 -7.96 4.22
N TRP A 91 5.76 -7.32 3.09
CA TRP A 91 5.74 -7.98 1.79
C TRP A 91 7.04 -7.62 1.08
N CYS A 92 7.73 -8.62 0.54
CA CYS A 92 9.07 -8.52 -0.06
C CYS A 92 9.02 -8.89 -1.53
#